data_AF-A0A450Z6I8-F1
#
_entry.id   AF-A0A450Z6I8-F1
#
_cell.length_a   1.000
_cell.length_b   1.000
_cell.length_c   1.000
_cell.angle_alpha   90.00
_cell.angle_beta   90.00
_cell.angle_gamma   90.00
#
_symmetry.space_group_name_H-M   'P 1'
#
loop_
_entity.id
_entity.type
_entity.pdbx_description
1 polymer ?
#
loop_
_entity_poly.entity_id
_entity_poly.type
_entity_poly.pdbx_seq_one_letter_code
_entity_poly.pdbx_strand_id
1 'polypeptide(L)'
;MKYIGFLFHIYQPPTQEPWIVRKIVDESYSPLTRTIRDFPNLRFIMNINLSLVEHLDKFAPEVLANICAAHAQGNLELTGSGAYHPIFPLIPRREVIRQLELNEQGIRRLLTDEFQPRGVAGDGLRVSVGTAVRRTGL
;
A
#
# COMPACT_ATOMS: atom_id res chain seq x y z
N MET A 1 24.74 -17.29 -6.06
CA MET A 1 24.35 -16.15 -5.18
C MET A 1 22.89 -16.29 -4.80
N LYS A 2 22.52 -15.94 -3.56
CA LYS A 2 21.12 -15.92 -3.08
C LYS A 2 20.70 -14.47 -2.88
N TYR A 3 19.47 -14.13 -3.26
CA TYR A 3 18.86 -12.82 -3.05
C TYR A 3 17.70 -12.96 -2.06
N ILE A 4 17.48 -11.92 -1.25
CA ILE A 4 16.37 -11.82 -0.29
C ILE A 4 15.67 -10.49 -0.53
N GLY A 5 14.33 -10.51 -0.49
CA GLY A 5 13.50 -9.31 -0.54
C GLY A 5 12.46 -9.35 0.58
N PHE A 6 12.21 -8.20 1.19
CA PHE A 6 11.21 -8.04 2.24
C PHE A 6 10.01 -7.27 1.67
N LEU A 7 8.83 -7.88 1.78
CA LEU A 7 7.56 -7.27 1.43
C LEU A 7 6.68 -7.20 2.68
N PHE A 8 6.29 -5.98 3.06
CA PHE A 8 5.33 -5.75 4.14
C PHE A 8 3.96 -5.47 3.55
N HIS A 9 2.97 -6.28 3.90
CA HIS A 9 1.57 -5.99 3.62
C HIS A 9 0.91 -5.51 4.89
N ILE A 10 0.44 -4.26 4.89
CA ILE A 10 -0.21 -3.62 6.04
C ILE A 10 -1.61 -3.14 5.68
N TYR A 11 -2.56 -3.44 6.56
CA TYR A 11 -3.98 -3.20 6.34
C TYR A 11 -4.72 -3.05 7.66
N GLN A 12 -5.77 -2.22 7.66
CA GLN A 12 -6.83 -2.21 8.67
C GLN A 12 -8.19 -2.07 7.97
N PRO A 13 -9.24 -2.77 8.45
CA PRO A 13 -10.58 -2.59 7.93
C PRO A 13 -11.05 -1.13 7.98
N PRO A 14 -11.86 -0.67 7.01
CA PRO A 14 -12.42 0.69 7.05
C PRO A 14 -13.26 0.94 8.31
N THR A 15 -13.83 -0.11 8.91
CA THR A 15 -14.62 -0.06 10.13
C THR A 15 -13.80 -0.31 11.40
N GLN A 16 -12.47 -0.29 11.32
CA GLN A 16 -11.62 -0.56 12.49
C GLN A 16 -11.82 0.50 13.57
N GLU A 17 -11.82 0.06 14.83
CA GLU A 17 -11.95 0.94 15.97
C GLU A 17 -10.72 1.86 16.11
N PRO A 18 -10.90 3.19 16.27
CA PRO A 18 -9.77 4.13 16.32
C PRO A 18 -8.73 3.81 17.39
N TRP A 19 -9.15 3.29 18.55
CA TRP A 19 -8.22 2.94 19.63
C TRP A 19 -7.34 1.74 19.26
N ILE A 20 -7.86 0.79 18.47
CA ILE A 20 -7.10 -0.34 17.94
C ILE A 20 -6.05 0.17 16.95
N VAL A 21 -6.45 1.06 16.02
CA VAL A 21 -5.51 1.68 15.08
C VAL A 21 -4.37 2.36 15.82
N ARG A 22 -4.67 3.19 16.82
CA ARG A 22 -3.65 3.89 17.62
C ARG A 22 -2.68 2.94 18.32
N LYS A 23 -3.21 1.89 18.96
CA LYS A 23 -2.37 0.87 19.60
C LYS A 23 -1.42 0.21 18.60
N ILE A 24 -1.91 -0.14 17.41
CA ILE A 24 -1.09 -0.77 16.36
C ILE A 24 -0.09 0.22 15.76
N VAL A 25 -0.45 1.50 15.65
CA VAL A 25 0.50 2.56 15.26
C VAL A 25 1.68 2.57 16.23
N ASP A 26 1.42 2.64 17.53
CA ASP A 26 2.47 2.73 18.54
C ASP A 26 3.35 1.48 18.58
N GLU A 27 2.73 0.31 18.49
CA GLU A 27 3.42 -0.98 18.65
C GLU A 27 4.06 -1.50 17.35
N SER A 28 3.59 -1.06 16.18
CA SER A 28 3.98 -1.65 14.88
C SER A 28 4.29 -0.61 13.81
N TYR A 29 3.32 0.23 13.41
CA TYR A 29 3.51 1.05 12.20
C TYR A 29 4.56 2.15 12.38
N SER A 30 4.56 2.82 13.53
CA SER A 30 5.56 3.84 13.87
C SER A 30 6.98 3.29 13.93
N PRO A 31 7.28 2.22 14.69
CA PRO A 31 8.63 1.66 14.70
C PRO A 31 9.04 1.13 13.32
N LEU A 32 8.17 0.40 12.62
CA LEU A 32 8.48 -0.16 11.30
C LEU A 32 8.83 0.92 10.27
N THR A 33 7.97 1.93 10.11
CA THR A 33 8.16 2.96 9.08
C THR A 33 9.33 3.86 9.39
N ARG A 34 9.58 4.15 10.67
CA ARG A 34 10.78 4.86 11.12
C ARG A 34 12.05 4.09 10.79
N THR A 35 12.09 2.79 11.08
CA THR A 35 13.24 1.95 10.73
C THR A 35 13.45 1.88 9.22
N ILE A 36 12.39 1.72 8.43
CA ILE A 36 12.55 1.73 6.96
C ILE A 36 13.17 3.04 6.49
N ARG A 37 12.69 4.19 6.97
CA ARG A 37 13.22 5.52 6.64
C ARG A 37 14.68 5.71 7.10
N ASP A 38 15.03 5.24 8.28
CA ASP A 38 16.35 5.49 8.88
C ASP A 38 17.47 4.58 8.31
N PHE A 39 17.12 3.56 7.53
CA PHE A 39 18.06 2.63 6.90
C PHE A 39 17.98 2.69 5.35
N PRO A 40 18.40 3.80 4.70
CA PRO A 40 18.25 4.01 3.25
C PRO A 40 19.06 3.03 2.38
N ASN A 41 20.05 2.34 2.96
CA ASN A 41 20.86 1.35 2.26
C ASN A 41 20.13 0.00 2.05
N LEU A 42 19.02 -0.23 2.74
CA LEU A 42 18.20 -1.44 2.61
C LEU A 42 16.95 -1.14 1.79
N ARG A 43 16.62 -2.04 0.86
CA ARG A 43 15.43 -1.90 0.01
C ARG A 43 14.28 -2.75 0.53
N PHE A 44 13.12 -2.13 0.64
CA PHE A 44 11.88 -2.75 1.09
C PHE A 44 10.78 -2.56 0.06
N ILE A 45 9.82 -3.47 0.09
CA ILE A 45 8.57 -3.34 -0.66
C ILE A 45 7.45 -3.23 0.37
N MET A 46 6.51 -2.32 0.16
CA MET A 46 5.31 -2.20 0.99
C MET A 46 4.04 -2.19 0.14
N ASN A 47 3.06 -2.93 0.63
CA ASN A 47 1.69 -2.84 0.20
C ASN A 47 0.87 -2.22 1.32
N ILE A 48 0.19 -1.13 1.00
CA ILE A 48 -0.73 -0.44 1.91
C ILE A 48 -2.02 -0.14 1.15
N ASN A 49 -3.15 -0.50 1.75
CA ASN A 49 -4.48 -0.24 1.20
C ASN A 49 -4.95 1.16 1.59
N LEU A 50 -5.76 1.79 0.73
CA LEU A 50 -6.35 3.11 0.99
C LEU A 50 -7.07 3.18 2.34
N SER A 51 -7.83 2.14 2.70
CA SER A 51 -8.49 2.04 4.01
C SER A 51 -7.57 2.33 5.20
N LEU A 52 -6.34 1.80 5.20
CA LEU A 52 -5.38 2.09 6.26
C LEU A 52 -4.82 3.52 6.12
N VAL A 53 -4.56 4.01 4.90
CA VAL A 53 -4.10 5.39 4.69
C VAL A 53 -5.11 6.39 5.22
N GLU A 54 -6.42 6.18 5.02
CA GLU A 54 -7.49 7.05 5.54
C GLU A 54 -7.52 7.07 7.09
N HIS A 55 -7.18 5.96 7.73
CA HIS A 55 -7.04 5.92 9.20
C HIS A 55 -5.78 6.64 9.67
N LEU A 56 -4.64 6.40 9.01
CA LEU A 56 -3.36 7.00 9.39
C LEU A 56 -3.34 8.51 9.15
N ASP A 57 -3.95 9.00 8.08
CA ASP A 57 -4.10 10.44 7.80
C ASP A 57 -4.79 11.17 8.96
N LYS A 58 -5.78 10.52 9.58
CA LYS A 58 -6.54 11.07 10.72
C LYS A 58 -5.83 10.92 12.06
N PHE A 59 -5.16 9.80 12.28
CA PHE A 59 -4.75 9.39 13.64
C PHE A 59 -3.24 9.31 13.85
N ALA A 60 -2.46 9.21 12.78
CA ALA A 60 -1.02 8.97 12.81
C ALA A 60 -0.31 9.46 11.52
N PRO A 61 -0.43 10.75 11.15
CA PRO A 61 0.14 11.28 9.91
C PRO A 61 1.68 11.16 9.86
N GLU A 62 2.35 11.03 11.02
CA GLU A 62 3.78 10.75 11.10
C GLU A 62 4.18 9.42 10.48
N VAL A 63 3.29 8.41 10.50
CA VAL A 63 3.53 7.13 9.83
C VAL A 63 3.54 7.33 8.32
N LEU A 64 2.60 8.11 7.78
CA LEU A 64 2.55 8.44 6.36
C LEU A 64 3.78 9.27 5.94
N ALA A 65 4.20 10.22 6.78
CA ALA A 65 5.39 11.01 6.53
C ALA A 65 6.66 10.13 6.45
N ASN A 66 6.79 9.12 7.31
CA ASN A 66 7.91 8.17 7.24
C ASN A 66 7.90 7.34 5.96
N ILE A 67 6.72 6.85 5.54
CA ILE A 67 6.54 6.08 4.31
C ILE A 67 6.92 6.96 3.10
N CYS A 68 6.42 8.19 3.05
CA CYS A 68 6.69 9.13 1.97
C CYS A 68 8.19 9.47 1.90
N ALA A 69 8.84 9.72 3.04
CA ALA A 69 10.28 9.97 3.09
C ALA A 69 11.10 8.78 2.58
N ALA A 70 10.78 7.55 3.02
CA ALA A 70 11.46 6.35 2.53
C ALA A 70 11.19 6.08 1.03
N HIS A 71 10.00 6.42 0.54
CA HIS A 71 9.68 6.31 -0.87
C HIS A 71 10.52 7.28 -1.71
N ALA A 72 10.57 8.56 -1.30
CA ALA A 72 11.36 9.60 -1.95
C ALA A 72 12.87 9.33 -1.91
N GLN A 73 13.37 8.66 -0.86
CA GLN A 73 14.75 8.19 -0.75
C GLN A 73 15.05 6.99 -1.69
N GLY A 74 14.02 6.36 -2.27
CA GLY A 74 14.16 5.22 -3.18
C GLY A 74 14.42 3.89 -2.49
N ASN A 75 14.36 3.84 -1.15
CA ASN A 75 14.60 2.62 -0.37
C ASN A 75 13.30 1.89 0.01
N LEU A 76 12.13 2.49 -0.30
CA LEU A 76 10.82 1.86 -0.20
C LEU A 76 10.07 1.89 -1.55
N GLU A 77 9.79 0.71 -2.11
CA GLU A 77 8.90 0.55 -3.27
C GLU A 77 7.46 0.30 -2.80
N LEU A 78 6.50 1.07 -3.31
CA LEU A 78 5.08 0.89 -3.02
C LEU A 78 4.40 0.05 -4.12
N THR A 79 3.52 -0.85 -3.70
CA THR A 79 2.74 -1.73 -4.59
C THR A 79 1.25 -1.37 -4.58
N GLY A 80 0.56 -1.66 -5.68
CA GLY A 80 -0.89 -1.45 -5.81
C GLY A 80 -1.70 -2.50 -5.04
N SER A 81 -2.94 -2.17 -4.72
CA SER A 81 -3.93 -3.10 -4.15
C SER A 81 -5.34 -2.58 -4.43
N GLY A 82 -6.36 -3.31 -3.99
CA GLY A 82 -7.72 -2.77 -3.92
C GLY A 82 -7.89 -1.89 -2.68
N ALA A 83 -8.62 -0.78 -2.79
CA ALA A 83 -8.73 0.25 -1.75
C ALA A 83 -9.15 -0.29 -0.37
N TYR A 84 -10.11 -1.20 -0.35
CA TYR A 84 -10.75 -1.72 0.86
C TYR A 84 -10.51 -3.22 1.07
N HIS A 85 -9.38 -3.74 0.57
CA HIS A 85 -8.97 -5.15 0.69
C HIS A 85 -10.02 -6.15 0.16
N PRO A 86 -10.50 -5.98 -1.08
CA PRO A 86 -11.40 -6.95 -1.69
C PRO A 86 -10.69 -8.27 -1.96
N ILE A 87 -11.44 -9.37 -1.95
CA ILE A 87 -10.97 -10.64 -2.49
C ILE A 87 -11.31 -10.64 -3.99
N PHE A 88 -10.35 -10.27 -4.84
CA PHE A 88 -10.60 -10.00 -6.26
C PHE A 88 -11.32 -11.12 -7.02
N PRO A 89 -11.01 -12.42 -6.83
CA PRO A 89 -11.73 -13.50 -7.51
C PRO A 89 -13.23 -13.59 -7.16
N LEU A 90 -13.66 -12.99 -6.06
CA LEU A 90 -15.04 -13.07 -5.55
C LEU A 90 -15.92 -11.88 -5.93
N ILE A 91 -15.37 -10.90 -6.68
CA ILE A 91 -16.10 -9.69 -7.06
C ILE A 91 -16.14 -9.49 -8.58
N PRO A 92 -17.17 -8.82 -9.13
CA PRO A 92 -17.25 -8.55 -10.55
C PRO A 92 -16.03 -7.75 -11.05
N ARG A 93 -15.60 -7.99 -12.28
CA ARG A 93 -14.47 -7.26 -12.92
C ARG A 93 -14.58 -5.73 -12.82
N ARG A 94 -15.80 -5.18 -12.93
CA ARG A 94 -16.04 -3.74 -12.75
C ARG A 94 -15.66 -3.25 -11.34
N GLU A 95 -15.90 -4.07 -10.32
CA GLU A 95 -15.56 -3.74 -8.93
C GLU A 95 -14.05 -3.89 -8.69
N VAL A 96 -13.41 -4.88 -9.32
CA VAL A 96 -11.94 -5.02 -9.30
C VAL A 96 -11.29 -3.72 -9.81
N ILE A 97 -11.72 -3.26 -10.99
CA ILE A 97 -11.21 -2.02 -11.61
C ILE A 97 -11.47 -0.82 -10.68
N ARG A 98 -12.71 -0.68 -10.17
CA ARG A 98 -13.06 0.41 -9.25
C ARG A 98 -12.18 0.42 -8.00
N GLN A 99 -11.91 -0.75 -7.40
CA GLN A 99 -11.08 -0.85 -6.20
C GLN A 99 -9.61 -0.49 -6.47
N LEU A 100 -9.07 -0.84 -7.63
CA LEU A 100 -7.72 -0.46 -8.05
C LEU A 100 -7.62 1.06 -8.27
N GLU A 101 -8.57 1.64 -9.00
CA GLU A 101 -8.63 3.08 -9.28
C GLU A 101 -8.78 3.89 -8.00
N LEU A 102 -9.68 3.48 -7.10
CA LEU A 102 -9.87 4.11 -5.80
C LEU A 102 -8.56 4.09 -5.00
N ASN A 103 -7.88 2.94 -4.95
CA ASN A 103 -6.63 2.83 -4.22
C ASN A 103 -5.58 3.77 -4.80
N GLU A 104 -5.37 3.75 -6.11
CA GLU A 104 -4.39 4.59 -6.77
C GLU A 104 -4.66 6.08 -6.55
N GLN A 105 -5.90 6.53 -6.74
CA GLN A 105 -6.29 7.93 -6.54
C GLN A 105 -6.12 8.35 -5.08
N GLY A 106 -6.57 7.51 -4.14
CA GLY A 106 -6.48 7.80 -2.72
C GLY A 106 -5.05 7.83 -2.20
N ILE A 107 -4.21 6.87 -2.60
CA ILE A 107 -2.78 6.87 -2.26
C ILE A 107 -2.07 8.10 -2.85
N ARG A 108 -2.37 8.47 -4.11
CA ARG A 108 -1.81 9.71 -4.70
C ARG A 108 -2.19 10.96 -3.93
N ARG A 109 -3.43 11.00 -3.46
CA ARG A 109 -3.95 12.16 -2.74
C ARG A 109 -3.42 12.27 -1.30
N LEU A 110 -3.34 11.16 -0.58
CA LEU A 110 -3.13 11.16 0.87
C LEU A 110 -1.71 10.74 1.29
N LEU A 111 -0.94 10.09 0.40
CA LEU A 111 0.40 9.61 0.72
C LEU A 111 1.48 10.24 -0.16
N THR A 112 1.40 10.06 -1.48
CA THR A 112 2.41 10.60 -2.41
C THR A 112 1.90 10.61 -3.85
N ASP A 113 1.99 11.76 -4.52
CA ASP A 113 1.59 11.96 -5.91
C ASP A 113 2.47 11.18 -6.90
N GLU A 114 3.70 10.84 -6.50
CA GLU A 114 4.64 9.99 -7.24
C GLU A 114 4.24 8.50 -7.29
N PHE A 115 3.13 8.11 -6.64
CA PHE A 115 2.68 6.73 -6.61
C PHE A 115 2.41 6.15 -8.01
N GLN A 116 3.31 5.25 -8.44
CA GLN A 116 3.26 4.53 -9.72
C GLN A 116 3.60 3.05 -9.49
N PRO A 117 2.65 2.25 -8.98
CA PRO A 117 2.92 0.86 -8.62
C PRO A 117 3.28 0.02 -9.86
N ARG A 118 4.36 -0.76 -9.76
CA ARG A 118 4.81 -1.68 -10.82
C ARG A 118 4.15 -3.06 -10.75
N GLY A 119 3.37 -3.32 -9.70
CA GLY A 119 2.62 -4.55 -9.48
C GLY A 119 1.55 -4.39 -8.41
N VAL A 120 0.63 -5.36 -8.34
CA VAL A 120 -0.49 -5.38 -7.38
C VAL A 120 -0.29 -6.55 -6.41
N ALA A 121 -0.47 -6.32 -5.11
CA ALA A 121 -0.41 -7.37 -4.10
C ALA A 121 -1.75 -8.14 -4.02
N GLY A 122 -1.67 -9.46 -3.81
CA GLY A 122 -2.84 -10.33 -3.58
C GLY A 122 -3.30 -11.11 -4.81
N ASP A 123 -2.93 -10.67 -6.01
CA ASP A 123 -3.09 -11.46 -7.23
C ASP A 123 -1.71 -11.72 -7.81
N GLY A 124 -1.46 -12.92 -8.34
CA GLY A 124 -0.33 -13.19 -9.24
C GLY A 124 -0.36 -12.36 -10.55
N LEU A 125 -1.13 -11.27 -10.59
CA LEU A 125 -1.30 -10.35 -11.69
C LEU A 125 -0.30 -9.19 -11.54
N ARG A 126 0.73 -9.19 -12.38
CA ARG A 126 1.43 -7.96 -12.76
C ARG A 126 0.49 -7.09 -13.58
N VAL A 127 -0.39 -6.34 -12.91
CA VAL A 127 -1.11 -5.24 -13.55
C VAL A 127 -0.22 -4.01 -13.45
N SER A 128 0.52 -3.74 -14.53
CA SER A 128 0.80 -2.33 -14.84
C SER A 128 -0.56 -1.69 -15.10
N VAL A 129 -0.88 -0.60 -14.43
CA VAL A 129 -2.16 0.12 -14.57
C VAL A 129 -2.44 0.47 -16.06
N GLY A 130 -1.40 0.58 -16.91
CA GLY A 130 -1.55 0.73 -18.37
C GLY A 130 -1.87 -0.54 -19.16
N THR A 131 -1.85 -1.73 -18.54
CA THR A 131 -2.01 -3.05 -19.19
C THR A 131 -3.27 -3.80 -18.74
N ALA A 132 -4.02 -3.27 -17.76
CA ALA A 132 -5.29 -3.85 -17.29
C ALA A 132 -6.35 -4.02 -18.40
N VAL A 133 -6.21 -3.29 -19.52
CA VAL A 133 -7.14 -3.34 -20.65
C VAL A 133 -6.78 -4.43 -21.68
N ARG A 134 -5.57 -5.03 -21.67
CA ARG A 134 -5.14 -5.92 -22.77
C ARG A 134 -4.77 -7.37 -22.42
N ARG A 135 -4.77 -7.79 -21.15
CA ARG A 135 -4.27 -9.14 -20.78
C ARG A 135 -5.13 -9.94 -19.80
N THR A 136 -6.45 -9.83 -19.89
CA THR A 136 -7.35 -10.86 -19.36
C THR A 136 -8.18 -11.40 -20.52
N GLY A 137 -7.59 -12.34 -21.27
CA GLY A 137 -8.28 -13.12 -22.30
C GLY A 137 -9.11 -14.23 -21.66
N LEU A 138 -10.14 -13.82 -20.93
CA LEU A 138 -11.34 -14.58 -20.58
C LEU A 138 -12.54 -13.67 -20.84
#